data_AF-A0A1H7JK38-F1
#
_entry.id   AF-A0A1H7JK38-F1
#
_cell.length_a   1.000
_cell.length_b   1.000
_cell.length_c   1.000
_cell.angle_alpha   90.00
_cell.angle_beta   90.00
_cell.angle_gamma   90.00
#
_symmetry.space_group_name_H-M   'P 1'
#
loop_
_entity.id
_entity.type
_entity.pdbx_description
1 polymer ?
#
loop_
_entity_poly.entity_id
_entity_poly.type
_entity_poly.pdbx_seq_one_letter_code
_entity_poly.pdbx_strand_id
1 'polypeptide(L)'
;MHDRSNGTRATTAAARSSRGTHPNAGASSAAPTAARPSRGGRAATAEVAGIRITSARRVIDAASGIRKLDLVRYYERIAPWLLPQLRDRPVSLVRAPQGVGGETFFQRHIGRVPFPGVTQHEGLDPGHPPLLTIDTLEALIVVAQMDAIELHTWNAHATDIERPDRVVFDLDPDPELGWDRMIEAALLTRATLADLGLESFCKTSGGKGLHVVVPLTPEVGWDDAKAFSRALAHHLAASRPTQFSATAGAEHRRKKVFIDYLRNARGASTAVAYGVRARPGMGVSVPLTWGEVPQTTGGAQWTLANIDARLADCGDADPWAGYGRVRQRLSAALTARLESDAGDAAP
;
A
#
# COMPACT_ATOMS: atom_id res chain seq x y z
N MET A 1 -10.15 -8.46 -55.87
CA MET A 1 -10.71 -8.07 -57.18
C MET A 1 -12.15 -7.65 -56.95
N HIS A 2 -12.38 -6.37 -56.62
CA HIS A 2 -12.89 -5.34 -57.54
C HIS A 2 -14.29 -5.64 -58.12
N ASP A 3 -15.30 -5.30 -57.33
CA ASP A 3 -16.41 -4.36 -57.61
C ASP A 3 -16.71 -3.99 -59.07
N ARG A 4 -18.01 -4.03 -59.43
CA ARG A 4 -18.76 -2.92 -60.06
C ARG A 4 -20.18 -3.32 -60.45
N SER A 5 -21.12 -2.42 -60.19
CA SER A 5 -22.10 -1.82 -61.14
C SER A 5 -23.53 -1.81 -60.59
N ASN A 6 -24.43 -0.89 -60.93
CA ASN A 6 -24.46 0.49 -61.42
C ASN A 6 -25.98 0.80 -61.52
N GLY A 7 -26.46 2.03 -61.31
CA GLY A 7 -27.87 2.30 -61.63
C GLY A 7 -28.50 3.57 -61.07
N THR A 8 -28.24 4.69 -61.74
CA THR A 8 -28.83 6.02 -61.52
C THR A 8 -30.15 6.21 -62.30
N ARG A 9 -31.15 6.92 -61.72
CA ARG A 9 -32.18 7.78 -62.40
C ARG A 9 -33.01 8.49 -61.31
N ALA A 10 -32.88 9.79 -61.02
CA ALA A 10 -33.23 11.02 -61.74
C ALA A 10 -34.73 11.44 -61.66
N THR A 11 -34.96 12.57 -60.95
CA THR A 11 -35.89 13.72 -61.21
C THR A 11 -37.40 13.42 -61.33
N THR A 12 -38.38 14.19 -60.81
CA THR A 12 -38.58 15.64 -60.58
C THR A 12 -40.00 15.80 -60.00
N ALA A 13 -40.28 16.80 -59.17
CA ALA A 13 -41.44 17.73 -59.29
C ALA A 13 -41.71 18.46 -57.97
N ALA A 14 -41.86 19.77 -58.06
CA ALA A 14 -42.29 20.67 -56.98
C ALA A 14 -43.60 21.36 -57.40
N ALA A 15 -44.57 21.53 -56.48
CA ALA A 15 -45.55 22.62 -56.52
C ALA A 15 -46.39 22.75 -55.23
N ARG A 16 -46.18 23.88 -54.52
CA ARG A 16 -47.15 24.89 -54.04
C ARG A 16 -48.34 24.56 -53.09
N SER A 17 -48.25 25.15 -51.88
CA SER A 17 -49.18 26.13 -51.22
C SER A 17 -50.60 25.74 -50.78
N SER A 18 -50.92 25.85 -49.46
CA SER A 18 -51.75 26.96 -48.89
C SER A 18 -52.17 26.79 -47.40
N ARG A 19 -52.05 27.91 -46.63
CA ARG A 19 -52.86 28.54 -45.54
C ARG A 19 -53.53 27.77 -44.35
N GLY A 20 -53.36 28.36 -43.14
CA GLY A 20 -54.39 28.52 -42.07
C GLY A 20 -54.04 28.01 -40.63
N THR A 21 -53.50 28.85 -39.72
CA THR A 21 -54.11 29.50 -38.51
C THR A 21 -54.30 28.70 -37.18
N HIS A 22 -53.45 29.03 -36.16
CA HIS A 22 -53.60 29.18 -34.67
C HIS A 22 -54.14 28.03 -33.75
N PRO A 23 -53.95 28.04 -32.39
CA PRO A 23 -52.88 28.53 -31.50
C PRO A 23 -52.51 27.58 -30.29
N ASN A 24 -51.53 28.01 -29.48
CA ASN A 24 -51.42 27.91 -28.00
C ASN A 24 -50.61 26.80 -27.27
N ALA A 25 -49.77 27.30 -26.34
CA ALA A 25 -49.29 26.82 -25.03
C ALA A 25 -48.81 25.37 -24.79
N GLY A 26 -47.61 25.26 -24.19
CA GLY A 26 -47.16 24.05 -23.48
C GLY A 26 -45.73 24.17 -22.94
N ALA A 27 -45.62 24.36 -21.63
CA ALA A 27 -44.41 24.59 -20.83
C ALA A 27 -43.20 23.67 -21.12
N SER A 28 -41.99 24.27 -21.11
CA SER A 28 -40.72 23.55 -20.95
C SER A 28 -40.17 23.83 -19.55
N SER A 29 -40.12 22.78 -18.73
CA SER A 29 -39.53 22.74 -17.39
C SER A 29 -38.01 22.88 -17.49
N ALA A 30 -37.46 23.93 -16.88
CA ALA A 30 -36.03 24.15 -16.75
C ALA A 30 -35.38 23.08 -15.84
N ALA A 31 -34.36 22.40 -16.36
CA ALA A 31 -33.48 21.52 -15.59
C ALA A 31 -32.58 22.35 -14.65
N PRO A 32 -32.25 21.88 -13.44
CA PRO A 32 -31.42 22.62 -12.50
C PRO A 32 -29.96 22.63 -12.97
N THR A 33 -29.45 23.83 -13.20
CA THR A 33 -28.06 24.10 -13.57
C THR A 33 -27.13 23.67 -12.44
N ALA A 34 -26.25 22.72 -12.72
CA ALA A 34 -25.19 22.30 -11.80
C ALA A 34 -24.36 23.51 -11.34
N ALA A 35 -24.27 23.69 -10.03
CA ALA A 35 -23.49 24.76 -9.42
C ALA A 35 -22.01 24.62 -9.80
N ARG A 36 -21.46 25.65 -10.45
CA ARG A 36 -20.01 25.80 -10.65
C ARG A 36 -19.31 25.85 -9.29
N PRO A 37 -18.19 25.14 -9.09
CA PRO A 37 -17.41 25.30 -7.87
C PRO A 37 -16.88 26.74 -7.80
N SER A 38 -17.09 27.37 -6.65
CA SER A 38 -16.69 28.73 -6.37
C SER A 38 -15.16 28.88 -6.48
N ARG A 39 -14.73 29.76 -7.39
CA ARG A 39 -13.37 30.31 -7.41
C ARG A 39 -13.24 31.25 -6.20
N GLY A 40 -12.81 30.73 -5.05
CA GLY A 40 -12.81 31.51 -3.81
C GLY A 40 -12.03 30.89 -2.66
N GLY A 41 -10.81 30.42 -2.91
CA GLY A 41 -9.87 30.05 -1.85
C GLY A 41 -8.46 30.27 -2.36
N ARG A 42 -7.83 31.38 -1.95
CA ARG A 42 -6.39 31.59 -2.16
C ARG A 42 -5.69 30.32 -1.68
N ALA A 43 -4.92 29.65 -2.55
CA ALA A 43 -4.27 28.38 -2.22
C ALA A 43 -3.43 28.59 -0.95
N ALA A 44 -3.96 28.14 0.19
CA ALA A 44 -3.30 28.35 1.47
C ALA A 44 -1.99 27.60 1.43
N THR A 45 -0.90 28.34 1.58
CA THR A 45 0.43 27.77 1.80
C THR A 45 0.66 27.63 3.29
N ALA A 46 1.36 26.59 3.69
CA ALA A 46 1.87 26.40 5.04
C ALA A 46 3.36 26.09 4.95
N GLU A 47 4.02 26.07 6.11
CA GLU A 47 5.41 25.62 6.23
C GLU A 47 5.43 24.51 7.30
N VAL A 48 6.15 23.43 7.01
CA VAL A 48 6.33 22.27 7.89
C VAL A 48 7.79 21.84 7.77
N ALA A 49 8.51 21.70 8.88
CA ALA A 49 9.95 21.45 8.89
C ALA A 49 10.78 22.30 7.89
N GLY A 50 10.47 23.60 7.76
CA GLY A 50 11.15 24.50 6.80
C GLY A 50 10.77 24.32 5.32
N ILE A 51 9.84 23.42 5.02
CA ILE A 51 9.39 23.12 3.64
C ILE A 51 8.03 23.77 3.37
N ARG A 52 7.94 24.50 2.26
CA ARG A 52 6.69 25.13 1.80
C ARG A 52 5.69 24.08 1.29
N ILE A 53 4.53 24.03 1.91
CA ILE A 53 3.41 23.16 1.54
C ILE A 53 2.40 23.95 0.72
N THR A 54 2.23 23.57 -0.54
CA THR A 54 1.25 24.17 -1.44
C THR A 54 -0.08 23.41 -1.42
N SER A 55 -1.18 24.12 -1.70
CA SER A 55 -2.52 23.54 -1.65
C SER A 55 -2.80 22.86 -0.30
N ALA A 56 -2.32 23.46 0.80
CA ALA A 56 -2.29 22.84 2.13
C ALA A 56 -3.70 22.46 2.63
N ARG A 57 -4.72 23.24 2.25
CA ARG A 57 -6.13 23.00 2.59
C ARG A 57 -6.86 22.05 1.64
N ARG A 58 -6.20 21.53 0.61
CA ARG A 58 -6.81 20.58 -0.33
C ARG A 58 -7.20 19.31 0.42
N VAL A 59 -8.49 18.96 0.36
CA VAL A 59 -9.00 17.69 0.88
C VAL A 59 -8.42 16.56 0.02
N ILE A 60 -7.78 15.59 0.67
CA ILE A 60 -7.18 14.40 0.03
C ILE A 60 -8.02 13.15 0.27
N ASP A 61 -8.91 13.16 1.26
CA ASP A 61 -9.93 12.12 1.44
C ASP A 61 -11.28 12.77 1.78
N ALA A 62 -12.24 12.62 0.89
CA ALA A 62 -13.57 13.21 1.06
C ALA A 62 -14.37 12.52 2.19
N ALA A 63 -14.10 11.25 2.46
CA ALA A 63 -14.85 10.49 3.48
C ALA A 63 -14.54 10.96 4.90
N SER A 64 -13.26 11.24 5.18
CA SER A 64 -12.79 11.72 6.49
C SER A 64 -12.62 13.25 6.57
N GLY A 65 -12.60 13.95 5.44
CA GLY A 65 -12.30 15.38 5.37
C GLY A 65 -10.82 15.72 5.55
N ILE A 66 -9.94 14.72 5.61
CA ILE A 66 -8.49 14.92 5.79
C ILE A 66 -7.91 15.76 4.64
N ARG A 67 -7.08 16.74 4.99
CA ARG A 67 -6.40 17.62 4.04
C ARG A 67 -4.93 17.24 3.90
N LYS A 68 -4.32 17.73 2.82
CA LYS A 68 -2.89 17.57 2.55
C LYS A 68 -2.02 17.98 3.74
N LEU A 69 -2.31 19.12 4.36
CA LEU A 69 -1.54 19.59 5.52
C LEU A 69 -1.61 18.65 6.72
N ASP A 70 -2.74 17.97 6.91
CA ASP A 70 -2.93 17.05 8.04
C ASP A 70 -2.03 15.81 7.87
N LEU A 71 -1.93 15.27 6.64
CA LEU A 71 -0.97 14.20 6.30
C LEU A 71 0.49 14.66 6.51
N VAL A 72 0.85 15.85 6.03
CA VAL A 72 2.22 16.36 6.14
C VAL A 72 2.61 16.56 7.60
N ARG A 73 1.72 17.12 8.43
CA ARG A 73 1.94 17.28 9.87
C ARG A 73 1.99 15.96 10.63
N TYR A 74 1.22 14.96 10.20
CA TYR A 74 1.35 13.61 10.72
C TYR A 74 2.75 13.07 10.46
N TYR A 75 3.27 13.20 9.23
CA TYR A 75 4.61 12.73 8.90
C TYR A 75 5.72 13.46 9.66
N GLU A 76 5.59 14.77 9.89
CA GLU A 76 6.49 15.51 10.77
C GLU A 76 6.49 14.95 12.20
N ARG A 77 5.30 14.76 12.77
CA ARG A 77 5.12 14.27 14.15
C ARG A 77 5.64 12.85 14.34
N ILE A 78 5.40 11.96 13.39
CA ILE A 78 5.76 10.53 13.49
C ILE A 78 7.17 10.22 12.99
N ALA A 79 7.89 11.20 12.45
CA ALA A 79 9.23 11.02 11.89
C ALA A 79 10.21 10.27 12.82
N PRO A 80 10.26 10.50 14.15
CA PRO A 80 11.15 9.75 15.04
C PRO A 80 10.92 8.23 15.01
N TRP A 81 9.69 7.80 14.73
CA TRP A 81 9.25 6.40 14.68
C TRP A 81 9.29 5.82 13.26
N LEU A 82 8.93 6.64 12.27
CA LEU A 82 8.85 6.25 10.86
C LEU A 82 10.23 6.24 10.17
N LEU A 83 11.10 7.22 10.41
CA LEU A 83 12.39 7.32 9.73
C LEU A 83 13.31 6.11 9.98
N PRO A 84 13.39 5.52 11.20
CA PRO A 84 14.13 4.27 11.40
C PRO A 84 13.66 3.12 10.51
N GLN A 85 12.39 3.12 10.10
CA GLN A 85 11.79 2.10 9.24
C GLN A 85 12.03 2.35 7.74
N LEU A 86 12.32 3.60 7.36
CA LEU A 86 12.64 4.03 5.99
C LEU A 86 14.15 4.03 5.70
N ARG A 87 14.96 4.27 6.74
CA ARG A 87 16.37 4.57 6.62
C ARG A 87 17.11 3.53 5.77
N ASP A 88 17.80 4.05 4.76
CA ASP A 88 18.65 3.30 3.85
C ASP A 88 17.91 2.16 3.12
N ARG A 89 16.59 2.24 2.97
CA ARG A 89 15.80 1.28 2.20
C ARG A 89 15.23 1.95 0.97
N PRO A 90 15.37 1.36 -0.23
CA PRO A 90 14.68 1.88 -1.39
C PRO A 90 13.17 1.96 -1.16
N VAL A 91 12.58 3.10 -1.50
CA VAL A 91 11.17 3.41 -1.28
C VAL A 91 10.44 3.55 -2.61
N SER A 92 9.32 2.84 -2.74
CA SER A 92 8.30 3.10 -3.75
C SER A 92 7.20 3.98 -3.17
N LEU A 93 6.73 4.95 -3.95
CA LEU A 93 5.73 5.93 -3.54
C LEU A 93 4.39 5.60 -4.18
N VAL A 94 3.30 5.67 -3.41
CA VAL A 94 1.95 5.78 -3.97
C VAL A 94 1.53 7.24 -3.86
N ARG A 95 1.39 7.87 -5.02
CA ARG A 95 1.05 9.30 -5.11
C ARG A 95 -0.38 9.48 -5.58
N ALA A 96 -1.08 10.44 -4.97
CA ALA A 96 -2.49 10.72 -5.24
C ALA A 96 -2.74 12.23 -5.36
N PRO A 97 -2.44 12.84 -6.52
CA PRO A 97 -2.52 14.29 -6.71
C PRO A 97 -3.93 14.85 -6.56
N GLN A 98 -4.96 14.06 -6.89
CA GLN A 98 -6.36 14.43 -6.66
C GLN A 98 -6.93 13.88 -5.35
N GLY A 99 -6.11 13.25 -4.50
CA GLY A 99 -6.56 12.55 -3.30
C GLY A 99 -6.94 11.09 -3.55
N VAL A 100 -7.32 10.37 -2.49
CA VAL A 100 -7.56 8.91 -2.50
C VAL A 100 -8.80 8.47 -3.29
N GLY A 101 -9.69 9.41 -3.64
CA GLY A 101 -10.84 9.16 -4.52
C GLY A 101 -10.53 9.33 -6.02
N GLY A 102 -9.33 9.80 -6.37
CA GLY A 102 -8.87 9.95 -7.75
C GLY A 102 -7.92 8.85 -8.19
N GLU A 103 -7.19 9.10 -9.28
CA GLU A 103 -6.16 8.18 -9.75
C GLU A 103 -4.93 8.21 -8.82
N THR A 104 -4.42 7.01 -8.54
CA THR A 104 -3.17 6.82 -7.80
C THR A 104 -2.10 6.25 -8.71
N PHE A 105 -0.85 6.64 -8.53
CA PHE A 105 0.27 6.07 -9.27
C PHE A 105 1.33 5.50 -8.33
N PHE A 106 1.82 4.31 -8.69
CA PHE A 106 2.90 3.63 -8.00
C PHE A 106 4.22 3.99 -8.69
N GLN A 107 5.08 4.71 -7.98
CA GLN A 107 6.35 5.23 -8.49
C GLN A 107 7.51 4.55 -7.77
N ARG A 108 8.24 3.67 -8.48
CA ARG A 108 9.47 3.01 -7.98
C ARG A 108 10.71 3.87 -8.21
N HIS A 109 10.77 4.48 -9.38
CA HIS A 109 11.92 5.24 -9.83
C HIS A 109 11.53 6.71 -9.96
N ILE A 110 12.47 7.60 -9.62
CA ILE A 110 12.29 9.03 -9.81
C ILE A 110 13.15 9.46 -11.01
N GLY A 111 12.54 10.19 -11.94
CA GLY A 111 13.28 10.78 -13.06
C GLY A 111 14.27 11.83 -12.58
N ARG A 112 15.06 12.41 -13.50
CA ARG A 112 16.19 13.31 -13.18
C ARG A 112 15.83 14.63 -12.47
N VAL A 113 14.56 14.90 -12.18
CA VAL A 113 14.18 16.10 -11.42
C VAL A 113 14.50 15.83 -9.94
N PRO A 114 15.45 16.55 -9.35
CA PRO A 114 15.85 16.31 -7.97
C PRO A 114 14.69 16.63 -7.04
N PHE A 115 14.40 15.72 -6.12
CA PHE A 115 13.63 16.03 -4.92
C PHE A 115 14.65 16.50 -3.87
N PRO A 116 14.61 17.76 -3.43
CA PRO A 116 15.56 18.24 -2.43
C PRO A 116 15.55 17.32 -1.20
N GLY A 117 16.74 16.89 -0.77
CA GLY A 117 16.92 16.01 0.41
C GLY A 117 16.70 14.51 0.18
N VAL A 118 16.13 14.08 -0.95
CA VAL A 118 15.96 12.66 -1.29
C VAL A 118 17.24 12.13 -1.93
N THR A 119 17.79 11.04 -1.40
CA THR A 119 18.96 10.38 -1.97
C THR A 119 18.54 9.53 -3.15
N GLN A 120 19.22 9.67 -4.29
CA GLN A 120 19.03 8.87 -5.49
C GLN A 120 20.15 7.86 -5.66
N HIS A 121 19.80 6.62 -5.99
CA HIS A 121 20.73 5.50 -6.12
C HIS A 121 20.72 4.98 -7.56
N GLU A 122 21.71 5.40 -8.33
CA GLU A 122 21.93 4.95 -9.71
C GLU A 122 22.42 3.49 -9.73
N GLY A 123 21.96 2.70 -10.70
CA GLY A 123 22.46 1.34 -10.94
C GLY A 123 21.94 0.25 -10.00
N LEU A 124 21.21 0.58 -8.92
CA LEU A 124 20.58 -0.44 -8.06
C LEU A 124 19.45 -1.21 -8.76
N ASP A 125 18.89 -0.67 -9.84
CA ASP A 125 17.95 -1.38 -10.71
C ASP A 125 18.38 -1.22 -12.17
N PRO A 126 19.21 -2.13 -12.70
CA PRO A 126 19.79 -2.01 -14.03
C PRO A 126 18.74 -1.79 -15.13
N GLY A 127 18.96 -0.79 -15.98
CA GLY A 127 18.05 -0.44 -17.08
C GLY A 127 16.91 0.52 -16.68
N HIS A 128 16.83 0.93 -15.42
CA HIS A 128 15.83 1.86 -14.92
C HIS A 128 16.46 3.18 -14.41
N PRO A 129 15.69 4.28 -14.31
CA PRO A 129 16.12 5.46 -13.56
C PRO A 129 16.43 5.13 -12.09
N PRO A 130 17.14 6.00 -11.36
CA PRO A 130 17.56 5.70 -10.00
C PRO A 130 16.39 5.40 -9.05
N LEU A 131 16.65 4.48 -8.12
CA LEU A 131 15.82 4.27 -6.93
C LEU A 131 16.06 5.42 -5.94
N LEU A 132 15.21 5.54 -4.92
CA LEU A 132 15.36 6.55 -3.87
C LEU A 132 15.32 5.98 -2.46
N THR A 133 16.00 6.65 -1.53
CA THR A 133 15.81 6.48 -0.08
C THR A 133 15.31 7.78 0.55
N ILE A 134 14.58 7.65 1.66
CA ILE A 134 14.04 8.78 2.42
C ILE A 134 14.61 8.67 3.83
N ASP A 135 15.73 9.38 4.05
CA ASP A 135 16.55 9.20 5.25
C ASP A 135 16.40 10.34 6.27
N THR A 136 15.77 11.45 5.87
CA THR A 136 15.62 12.66 6.69
C THR A 136 14.18 13.14 6.75
N LEU A 137 13.89 13.98 7.74
CA LEU A 137 12.59 14.63 7.89
C LEU A 137 12.27 15.51 6.68
N GLU A 138 13.23 16.28 6.20
CA GLU A 138 13.07 17.16 5.05
C GLU A 138 12.68 16.37 3.80
N ALA A 139 13.36 15.24 3.54
CA ALA A 139 13.04 14.35 2.42
C ALA A 139 11.61 13.80 2.53
N LEU A 140 11.21 13.38 3.73
CA LEU A 140 9.87 12.86 4.01
C LEU A 140 8.79 13.93 3.76
N ILE A 141 9.01 15.15 4.23
CA ILE A 141 8.07 16.26 4.01
C ILE A 141 8.03 16.67 2.53
N VAL A 142 9.16 16.64 1.83
CA VAL A 142 9.23 16.93 0.39
C VAL A 142 8.42 15.90 -0.42
N VAL A 143 8.52 14.59 -0.14
CA VAL A 143 7.72 13.61 -0.88
C VAL A 143 6.23 13.72 -0.57
N ALA A 144 5.85 14.02 0.67
CA ALA A 144 4.46 14.25 1.05
C ALA A 144 3.88 15.52 0.39
N GLN A 145 4.68 16.59 0.30
CA GLN A 145 4.37 17.78 -0.49
C GLN A 145 4.19 17.46 -1.98
N MET A 146 4.84 16.42 -2.49
CA MET A 146 4.66 15.95 -3.87
C MET A 146 3.52 14.95 -4.00
N ASP A 147 2.60 14.93 -3.03
CA ASP A 147 1.38 14.13 -2.97
C ASP A 147 1.63 12.61 -2.83
N ALA A 148 2.80 12.20 -2.33
CA ALA A 148 3.04 10.83 -1.87
C ALA A 148 2.27 10.58 -0.57
N ILE A 149 1.30 9.66 -0.63
CA ILE A 149 0.50 9.24 0.52
C ILE A 149 1.08 7.96 1.12
N GLU A 150 1.31 6.92 0.31
CA GLU A 150 1.89 5.67 0.82
C GLU A 150 3.39 5.59 0.52
N LEU A 151 4.13 5.01 1.47
CA LEU A 151 5.55 4.72 1.37
C LEU A 151 5.74 3.21 1.51
N HIS A 152 6.39 2.59 0.54
CA HIS A 152 6.62 1.15 0.50
C HIS A 152 8.10 0.85 0.41
N THR A 153 8.65 0.20 1.43
CA THR A 153 10.08 -0.10 1.52
C THR A 153 10.39 -1.48 0.95
N TRP A 154 11.54 -1.60 0.29
CA TRP A 154 12.12 -2.89 -0.06
C TRP A 154 12.58 -3.64 1.20
N ASN A 155 12.79 -4.96 1.06
CA ASN A 155 13.28 -5.84 2.13
C ASN A 155 14.81 -5.93 2.24
N ALA A 156 15.52 -4.98 1.62
CA ALA A 156 16.97 -4.85 1.68
C ALA A 156 17.35 -3.38 1.84
N HIS A 157 18.59 -3.17 2.26
CA HIS A 157 19.20 -1.85 2.34
C HIS A 157 19.82 -1.45 0.99
N ALA A 158 19.88 -0.15 0.70
CA ALA A 158 20.49 0.35 -0.54
C ALA A 158 21.99 0.05 -0.59
N THR A 159 22.66 -0.01 0.57
CA THR A 159 24.09 -0.35 0.67
C THR A 159 24.42 -1.81 0.32
N ASP A 160 23.47 -2.73 0.45
CA ASP A 160 23.61 -4.13 0.04
C ASP A 160 22.26 -4.66 -0.50
N ILE A 161 21.89 -4.13 -1.67
CA ILE A 161 20.56 -4.34 -2.26
C ILE A 161 20.29 -5.80 -2.65
N GLU A 162 21.32 -6.63 -2.77
CA GLU A 162 21.22 -8.03 -3.19
C GLU A 162 21.02 -9.00 -2.01
N ARG A 163 21.14 -8.52 -0.77
CA ARG A 163 20.97 -9.32 0.44
C ARG A 163 19.85 -8.76 1.32
N PRO A 164 18.65 -9.34 1.24
CA PRO A 164 17.55 -8.95 2.11
C PRO A 164 17.90 -9.10 3.59
N ASP A 165 17.52 -8.10 4.37
CA ASP A 165 17.67 -8.08 5.82
C ASP A 165 16.33 -8.32 6.54
N ARG A 166 15.29 -8.71 5.78
CA ARG A 166 14.02 -9.18 6.33
C ARG A 166 13.21 -10.00 5.33
N VAL A 167 12.27 -10.78 5.86
CA VAL A 167 11.17 -11.41 5.12
C VAL A 167 9.84 -10.86 5.66
N VAL A 168 8.86 -10.71 4.79
CA VAL A 168 7.51 -10.24 5.12
C VAL A 168 6.48 -11.26 4.64
N PHE A 169 5.54 -11.58 5.53
CA PHE A 169 4.31 -12.29 5.19
C PHE A 169 3.14 -11.30 5.27
N ASP A 170 2.51 -11.01 4.13
CA ASP A 170 1.32 -10.17 4.07
C ASP A 170 0.08 -11.06 4.12
N LEU A 171 -0.68 -10.97 5.22
CA LEU A 171 -1.83 -11.82 5.48
C LEU A 171 -3.07 -11.14 4.91
N ASP A 172 -3.52 -11.64 3.76
CA ASP A 172 -4.60 -11.06 2.96
C ASP A 172 -5.87 -11.92 3.06
N PRO A 173 -6.91 -11.47 3.78
CA PRO A 173 -8.13 -12.26 3.96
C PRO A 173 -9.03 -12.17 2.73
N ASP A 174 -9.89 -13.18 2.57
CA ASP A 174 -11.17 -13.00 1.87
C ASP A 174 -11.95 -11.83 2.52
N PRO A 175 -12.51 -10.88 1.74
CA PRO A 175 -13.33 -9.79 2.27
C PRO A 175 -14.52 -10.21 3.15
N GLU A 176 -15.06 -11.41 2.97
CA GLU A 176 -16.18 -11.97 3.75
C GLU A 176 -15.73 -12.72 5.01
N LEU A 177 -14.41 -12.87 5.23
CA LEU A 177 -13.88 -13.57 6.38
C LEU A 177 -13.93 -12.70 7.64
N GLY A 178 -14.42 -13.25 8.75
CA GLY A 178 -14.42 -12.58 10.05
C GLY A 178 -13.00 -12.30 10.56
N TRP A 179 -12.83 -11.19 11.30
CA TRP A 179 -11.52 -10.72 11.78
C TRP A 179 -10.80 -11.71 12.70
N ASP A 180 -11.52 -12.52 13.47
CA ASP A 180 -10.94 -13.57 14.33
C ASP A 180 -10.06 -14.55 13.54
N ARG A 181 -10.39 -14.80 12.26
CA ARG A 181 -9.56 -15.64 11.39
C ARG A 181 -8.26 -14.97 10.97
N MET A 182 -8.23 -13.64 10.89
CA MET A 182 -7.00 -12.89 10.67
C MET A 182 -6.08 -12.95 11.91
N ILE A 183 -6.67 -12.86 13.10
CA ILE A 183 -5.94 -13.02 14.36
C ILE A 183 -5.34 -14.44 14.44
N GLU A 184 -6.16 -15.47 14.22
CA GLU A 184 -5.71 -16.87 14.18
C GLU A 184 -4.58 -17.06 13.16
N ALA A 185 -4.73 -16.50 11.96
CA ALA A 185 -3.74 -16.54 10.90
C ALA A 185 -2.38 -15.96 11.33
N ALA A 186 -2.39 -14.78 11.95
CA ALA A 186 -1.17 -14.13 12.42
C ALA A 186 -0.50 -14.90 13.57
N LEU A 187 -1.28 -15.42 14.51
CA LEU A 187 -0.77 -16.19 15.65
C LEU A 187 -0.17 -17.54 15.20
N LEU A 188 -0.79 -18.22 14.23
CA LEU A 188 -0.25 -19.45 13.67
C LEU A 188 1.02 -19.18 12.87
N THR A 189 1.05 -18.11 12.06
CA THR A 189 2.28 -17.70 11.35
C THR A 189 3.42 -17.44 12.33
N ARG A 190 3.14 -16.73 13.44
CA ARG A 190 4.12 -16.52 14.52
C ARG A 190 4.60 -17.83 15.13
N ALA A 191 3.67 -18.73 15.47
CA ALA A 191 4.00 -20.00 16.11
C ALA A 191 4.92 -20.85 15.22
N THR A 192 4.59 -20.98 13.94
CA THR A 192 5.44 -21.69 12.97
C THR A 192 6.83 -21.06 12.84
N LEU A 193 6.92 -19.72 12.83
CA LEU A 193 8.22 -19.03 12.84
C LEU A 193 9.00 -19.29 14.14
N ALA A 194 8.33 -19.29 15.29
CA ALA A 194 8.94 -19.57 16.57
C ALA A 194 9.46 -21.03 16.68
N ASP A 195 8.73 -22.00 16.11
CA ASP A 195 9.15 -23.42 16.04
C ASP A 195 10.40 -23.63 15.16
N LEU A 196 10.67 -22.68 14.26
CA LEU A 196 11.89 -22.58 13.45
C LEU A 196 12.99 -21.77 14.15
N GLY A 197 12.74 -21.24 15.34
CA GLY A 197 13.68 -20.39 16.09
C GLY A 197 13.79 -18.97 15.54
N LEU A 198 12.81 -18.49 14.78
CA LEU A 198 12.79 -17.16 14.18
C LEU A 198 11.87 -16.21 14.96
N GLU A 199 12.45 -15.12 15.44
CA GLU A 199 11.69 -14.02 16.02
C GLU A 199 11.01 -13.19 14.92
N SER A 200 9.77 -12.78 15.18
CA SER A 200 8.94 -12.05 14.22
C SER A 200 8.19 -10.92 14.90
N PHE A 201 7.75 -9.95 14.10
CA PHE A 201 7.10 -8.73 14.52
C PHE A 201 5.82 -8.53 13.73
N CYS A 202 4.78 -7.99 14.35
CA CYS A 202 3.48 -7.78 13.70
C CYS A 202 3.16 -6.29 13.56
N LYS A 203 2.45 -5.95 12.50
CA LYS A 203 1.80 -4.64 12.34
C LYS A 203 0.48 -4.77 11.60
N THR A 204 -0.46 -3.90 11.89
CA THR A 204 -1.63 -3.74 11.00
C THR A 204 -1.17 -3.27 9.63
N SER A 205 -1.87 -3.67 8.56
CA SER A 205 -1.49 -3.20 7.22
C SER A 205 -1.96 -1.78 6.91
N GLY A 206 -2.80 -1.18 7.75
CA GLY A 206 -3.57 0.03 7.46
C GLY A 206 -4.70 -0.23 6.44
N GLY A 207 -4.92 -1.49 6.07
CA GLY A 207 -5.91 -1.94 5.10
C GLY A 207 -6.75 -3.07 5.67
N LYS A 208 -6.74 -4.23 5.01
CA LYS A 208 -7.62 -5.36 5.36
C LYS A 208 -6.95 -6.47 6.18
N GLY A 209 -5.64 -6.37 6.42
CA GLY A 209 -4.83 -7.50 6.89
C GLY A 209 -3.77 -7.10 7.91
N LEU A 210 -2.89 -8.06 8.19
CA LEU A 210 -1.74 -7.92 9.07
C LEU A 210 -0.47 -8.25 8.29
N HIS A 211 0.63 -7.57 8.62
CA HIS A 211 1.95 -7.96 8.14
C HIS A 211 2.74 -8.60 9.28
N VAL A 212 3.34 -9.75 9.02
CA VAL A 212 4.32 -10.39 9.89
C VAL A 212 5.70 -10.21 9.27
N VAL A 213 6.64 -9.64 10.02
CA VAL A 213 7.98 -9.26 9.56
C VAL A 213 9.03 -10.02 10.36
N VAL A 214 9.97 -10.63 9.65
CA VAL A 214 11.07 -11.43 10.23
C VAL A 214 12.38 -10.73 9.87
N PRO A 215 13.03 -10.01 10.81
CA PRO A 215 14.33 -9.41 10.56
C PRO A 215 15.40 -10.49 10.37
N LEU A 216 16.39 -10.25 9.52
CA LEU A 216 17.44 -11.18 9.16
C LEU A 216 18.79 -10.47 9.15
N THR A 217 19.84 -11.23 9.42
CA THR A 217 21.20 -10.81 9.05
C THR A 217 21.31 -10.93 7.52
N PRO A 218 21.75 -9.89 6.79
CA PRO A 218 21.76 -9.87 5.33
C PRO A 218 22.90 -10.75 4.78
N GLU A 219 22.67 -12.06 4.76
CA GLU A 219 23.66 -13.08 4.33
C GLU A 219 23.18 -13.92 3.15
N VAL A 220 21.87 -14.01 2.94
CA VAL A 220 21.25 -14.78 1.86
C VAL A 220 20.79 -13.87 0.72
N GLY A 221 20.68 -14.42 -0.49
CA GLY A 221 20.15 -13.70 -1.64
C GLY A 221 18.62 -13.63 -1.66
N TRP A 222 18.08 -12.86 -2.59
CA TRP A 222 16.63 -12.72 -2.82
C TRP A 222 15.92 -14.06 -3.08
N ASP A 223 16.55 -14.96 -3.85
CA ASP A 223 15.93 -16.24 -4.20
C ASP A 223 15.76 -17.15 -2.98
N ASP A 224 16.75 -17.19 -2.09
CA ASP A 224 16.69 -17.98 -0.85
C ASP A 224 15.65 -17.41 0.12
N ALA A 225 15.62 -16.08 0.30
CA ALA A 225 14.63 -15.42 1.14
C ALA A 225 13.20 -15.67 0.62
N LYS A 226 13.01 -15.58 -0.71
CA LYS A 226 11.73 -15.88 -1.36
C LYS A 226 11.38 -17.36 -1.24
N ALA A 227 12.33 -18.27 -1.44
CA ALA A 227 12.12 -19.71 -1.33
C ALA A 227 11.67 -20.10 0.09
N PHE A 228 12.35 -19.59 1.12
CA PHE A 228 11.95 -19.79 2.52
C PHE A 228 10.52 -19.27 2.78
N SER A 229 10.22 -18.04 2.37
CA SER A 229 8.89 -17.45 2.58
C SER A 229 7.78 -18.22 1.86
N ARG A 230 8.07 -18.73 0.65
CA ARG A 230 7.16 -19.61 -0.10
C ARG A 230 6.95 -20.93 0.63
N ALA A 231 8.02 -21.58 1.09
CA ALA A 231 7.94 -22.86 1.81
C ALA A 231 7.07 -22.72 3.06
N LEU A 232 7.22 -21.64 3.83
CA LEU A 232 6.40 -21.39 5.02
C LEU A 232 4.92 -21.18 4.67
N ALA A 233 4.63 -20.37 3.65
CA ALA A 233 3.26 -20.15 3.18
C ALA A 233 2.59 -21.47 2.73
N HIS A 234 3.31 -22.29 1.96
CA HIS A 234 2.83 -23.59 1.51
C HIS A 234 2.66 -24.60 2.65
N HIS A 235 3.58 -24.63 3.62
CA HIS A 235 3.47 -25.48 4.81
C HIS A 235 2.21 -25.15 5.64
N LEU A 236 1.95 -23.86 5.88
CA LEU A 236 0.72 -23.43 6.55
C LEU A 236 -0.54 -23.77 5.74
N ALA A 237 -0.52 -23.57 4.42
CA ALA A 237 -1.62 -23.94 3.54
C ALA A 237 -1.87 -25.45 3.47
N ALA A 238 -0.82 -26.27 3.52
CA ALA A 238 -0.93 -27.73 3.53
C ALA A 238 -1.45 -28.25 4.87
N SER A 239 -0.95 -27.72 6.00
CA SER A 239 -1.39 -28.14 7.33
C SER A 239 -2.80 -27.67 7.69
N ARG A 240 -3.26 -26.55 7.14
CA ARG A 240 -4.59 -25.97 7.41
C ARG A 240 -5.26 -25.46 6.12
N PRO A 241 -5.62 -26.35 5.18
CA PRO A 241 -6.09 -25.98 3.85
C PRO A 241 -7.47 -25.31 3.85
N THR A 242 -8.24 -25.42 4.94
CA THR A 242 -9.51 -24.71 5.11
C THR A 242 -9.34 -23.29 5.64
N GLN A 243 -8.16 -22.94 6.17
CA GLN A 243 -7.88 -21.62 6.73
C GLN A 243 -6.97 -20.78 5.83
N PHE A 244 -6.01 -21.42 5.14
CA PHE A 244 -4.98 -20.70 4.38
C PHE A 244 -4.96 -21.03 2.89
N SER A 245 -4.51 -20.06 2.11
CA SER A 245 -4.06 -20.24 0.73
C SER A 245 -2.61 -19.77 0.61
N ALA A 246 -1.82 -20.48 -0.20
CA ALA A 246 -0.51 -20.03 -0.67
C ALA A 246 -0.55 -19.62 -2.16
N THR A 247 -1.72 -19.67 -2.80
CA THR A 247 -1.90 -19.31 -4.21
C THR A 247 -2.52 -17.91 -4.31
N ALA A 248 -1.87 -17.05 -5.08
CA ALA A 248 -2.36 -15.71 -5.38
C ALA A 248 -3.64 -15.76 -6.23
N GLY A 249 -4.48 -14.73 -6.11
CA GLY A 249 -5.80 -14.68 -6.76
C GLY A 249 -6.94 -14.75 -5.76
N ALA A 250 -8.02 -14.02 -6.02
CA ALA A 250 -9.16 -13.95 -5.09
C ALA A 250 -9.94 -15.28 -5.06
N GLU A 251 -10.00 -15.95 -6.21
CA GLU A 251 -10.62 -17.25 -6.43
C GLU A 251 -9.99 -18.37 -5.59
N HIS A 252 -8.70 -18.27 -5.27
CA HIS A 252 -7.96 -19.28 -4.52
C HIS A 252 -8.06 -19.12 -2.99
N ARG A 253 -8.54 -17.97 -2.52
CA ARG A 253 -8.64 -17.67 -1.08
C ARG A 253 -10.07 -17.53 -0.56
N ARG A 254 -11.06 -18.07 -1.27
CA ARG A 254 -12.47 -17.98 -0.82
C ARG A 254 -12.62 -18.52 0.59
N LYS A 255 -13.08 -17.69 1.53
CA LYS A 255 -13.20 -17.99 2.97
C LYS A 255 -11.88 -18.36 3.67
N LYS A 256 -10.74 -17.94 3.13
CA LYS A 256 -9.39 -18.23 3.65
C LYS A 256 -8.57 -16.94 3.78
N VAL A 257 -7.42 -17.05 4.44
CA VAL A 257 -6.35 -16.04 4.43
C VAL A 257 -5.27 -16.48 3.44
N PHE A 258 -4.97 -15.62 2.47
CA PHE A 258 -3.80 -15.79 1.61
C PHE A 258 -2.56 -15.31 2.36
N ILE A 259 -1.55 -16.17 2.44
CA ILE A 259 -0.24 -15.81 2.99
C ILE A 259 0.61 -15.33 1.82
N ASP A 260 0.58 -14.02 1.54
CA ASP A 260 1.30 -13.41 0.44
C ASP A 260 2.79 -13.33 0.77
N TYR A 261 3.55 -14.26 0.17
CA TYR A 261 5.00 -14.29 0.21
C TYR A 261 5.65 -13.55 -0.97
N LEU A 262 4.87 -13.05 -1.94
CA LEU A 262 5.39 -12.42 -3.17
C LEU A 262 6.07 -11.08 -2.89
N ARG A 263 5.85 -10.51 -1.70
CA ARG A 263 6.55 -9.30 -1.20
C ARG A 263 8.04 -9.50 -0.98
N ASN A 264 8.52 -10.75 -1.02
CA ASN A 264 9.92 -11.11 -0.83
C ASN A 264 10.71 -11.29 -2.13
N ALA A 265 10.12 -10.93 -3.28
CA ALA A 265 10.86 -10.84 -4.54
C ALA A 265 11.67 -9.53 -4.61
N ARG A 266 12.83 -9.57 -5.28
CA ARG A 266 13.61 -8.36 -5.59
C ARG A 266 12.73 -7.33 -6.30
N GLY A 267 12.75 -6.09 -5.83
CA GLY A 267 11.91 -5.01 -6.36
C GLY A 267 10.47 -4.96 -5.87
N ALA A 268 10.02 -5.97 -5.12
CA ALA A 268 8.77 -5.88 -4.37
C ALA A 268 8.97 -5.01 -3.11
N SER A 269 7.87 -4.50 -2.58
CA SER A 269 7.88 -3.66 -1.40
C SER A 269 6.61 -3.83 -0.56
N THR A 270 6.72 -3.41 0.69
CA THR A 270 5.63 -3.46 1.67
C THR A 270 5.45 -2.08 2.28
N ALA A 271 4.19 -1.68 2.50
CA ALA A 271 3.85 -0.45 3.19
C ALA A 271 4.62 -0.37 4.52
N VAL A 272 5.35 0.72 4.72
CA VAL A 272 6.23 0.91 5.88
C VAL A 272 5.42 0.99 7.18
N ALA A 273 6.00 0.55 8.29
CA ALA A 273 5.44 0.80 9.62
C ALA A 273 5.29 2.32 9.84
N TYR A 274 4.17 2.73 10.47
CA TYR A 274 3.67 4.10 10.60
C TYR A 274 3.31 4.81 9.29
N GLY A 275 3.43 4.14 8.14
CA GLY A 275 3.00 4.66 6.84
C GLY A 275 1.48 4.73 6.70
N VAL A 276 1.00 5.75 5.97
CA VAL A 276 -0.43 5.94 5.68
C VAL A 276 -0.83 5.20 4.41
N ARG A 277 -2.09 4.77 4.32
CA ARG A 277 -2.70 4.13 3.15
C ARG A 277 -3.57 5.11 2.36
N ALA A 278 -3.44 5.10 1.04
CA ALA A 278 -4.19 5.90 0.08
C ALA A 278 -5.54 5.25 -0.23
N ARG A 279 -6.36 5.09 0.81
CA ARG A 279 -7.71 4.53 0.75
C ARG A 279 -8.65 5.42 1.56
N PRO A 280 -9.97 5.41 1.30
CA PRO A 280 -10.93 6.13 2.15
C PRO A 280 -10.74 5.78 3.63
N GLY A 281 -10.72 6.81 4.49
CA GLY A 281 -10.41 6.70 5.91
C GLY A 281 -8.92 6.80 6.25
N MET A 282 -8.00 6.71 5.28
CA MET A 282 -6.55 6.91 5.44
C MET A 282 -5.94 6.12 6.61
N GLY A 283 -6.11 4.80 6.57
CA GLY A 283 -5.56 3.86 7.55
C GLY A 283 -4.04 3.97 7.70
N VAL A 284 -3.53 3.68 8.90
CA VAL A 284 -2.11 3.70 9.24
C VAL A 284 -1.64 2.27 9.51
N SER A 285 -0.47 1.90 9.00
CA SER A 285 0.17 0.61 9.31
C SER A 285 0.86 0.68 10.67
N VAL A 286 0.24 0.17 11.73
CA VAL A 286 0.70 0.38 13.11
C VAL A 286 1.40 -0.86 13.67
N PRO A 287 2.65 -0.74 14.15
CA PRO A 287 3.33 -1.79 14.92
C PRO A 287 2.55 -2.25 16.15
N LEU A 288 2.60 -3.56 16.37
CA LEU A 288 1.93 -4.26 17.46
C LEU A 288 2.94 -5.12 18.21
N THR A 289 2.79 -5.19 19.52
CA THR A 289 3.27 -6.31 20.30
C THR A 289 2.39 -7.51 20.01
N TRP A 290 2.93 -8.71 20.16
CA TRP A 290 2.12 -9.91 19.95
C TRP A 290 0.97 -10.07 20.96
N GLY A 291 1.06 -9.44 22.13
CA GLY A 291 -0.03 -9.42 23.11
C GLY A 291 -1.24 -8.56 22.68
N GLU A 292 -1.01 -7.60 21.79
CA GLU A 292 -2.07 -6.73 21.26
C GLU A 292 -2.80 -7.33 20.05
N VAL A 293 -2.18 -8.28 19.33
CA VAL A 293 -2.78 -8.90 18.13
C VAL A 293 -4.19 -9.46 18.41
N PRO A 294 -4.44 -10.23 19.48
CA PRO A 294 -5.78 -10.72 19.81
C PRO A 294 -6.81 -9.64 20.17
N GLN A 295 -6.37 -8.42 20.45
CA GLN A 295 -7.23 -7.30 20.83
C GLN A 295 -7.57 -6.40 19.64
N THR A 296 -6.97 -6.64 18.48
CA THR A 296 -7.25 -5.87 17.27
C THR A 296 -8.65 -6.14 16.75
N THR A 297 -9.24 -5.14 16.10
CA THR A 297 -10.59 -5.19 15.51
C THR A 297 -10.58 -5.03 13.99
N GLY A 298 -9.43 -4.69 13.40
CA GLY A 298 -9.29 -4.56 11.95
C GLY A 298 -7.91 -4.09 11.50
N GLY A 299 -7.60 -4.35 10.23
CA GLY A 299 -6.32 -3.98 9.62
C GLY A 299 -6.13 -2.47 9.43
N ALA A 300 -7.22 -1.70 9.47
CA ALA A 300 -7.25 -0.24 9.39
C ALA A 300 -7.92 0.39 10.62
N GLN A 301 -7.85 -0.26 11.78
CA GLN A 301 -8.46 0.25 13.02
C GLN A 301 -7.88 1.61 13.45
N TRP A 302 -6.62 1.86 13.09
CA TRP A 302 -5.98 3.16 13.23
C TRP A 302 -5.88 3.87 11.89
N THR A 303 -6.21 5.15 11.92
CA THR A 303 -6.30 6.08 10.79
C THR A 303 -5.66 7.39 11.20
N LEU A 304 -5.40 8.26 10.23
CA LEU A 304 -4.95 9.63 10.53
C LEU A 304 -5.91 10.40 11.47
N ALA A 305 -7.19 10.03 11.54
CA ALA A 305 -8.17 10.69 12.39
C ALA A 305 -8.08 10.27 13.87
N ASN A 306 -7.51 9.10 14.19
CA ASN A 306 -7.49 8.56 15.55
C ASN A 306 -6.12 8.04 16.02
N ILE A 307 -5.08 8.13 15.18
CA ILE A 307 -3.73 7.63 15.49
C ILE A 307 -3.12 8.31 16.72
N ASP A 308 -3.48 9.56 17.01
CA ASP A 308 -2.92 10.29 18.15
C ASP A 308 -3.30 9.67 19.50
N ALA A 309 -4.49 9.07 19.62
CA ALA A 309 -4.88 8.34 20.82
C ALA A 309 -3.99 7.10 21.02
N ARG A 310 -3.72 6.35 19.93
CA ARG A 310 -2.81 5.21 19.95
C ARG A 310 -1.39 5.61 20.37
N LEU A 311 -0.87 6.70 19.81
CA LEU A 311 0.47 7.18 20.16
C LEU A 311 0.55 7.62 21.62
N ALA A 312 -0.50 8.26 22.14
CA ALA A 312 -0.59 8.62 23.56
C ALA A 312 -0.62 7.38 24.47
N ASP A 313 -1.39 6.35 24.10
CA ASP A 313 -1.47 5.09 24.85
C ASP A 313 -0.13 4.33 24.88
N CYS A 314 0.64 4.36 23.78
CA CYS A 314 1.97 3.77 23.72
C CYS A 314 3.02 4.59 24.48
N GLY A 315 2.86 5.93 24.55
CA GLY A 315 3.90 6.81 25.08
C GLY A 315 5.23 6.62 24.34
N ASP A 316 6.30 6.36 25.08
CA ASP A 316 7.63 6.07 24.54
C ASP A 316 7.88 4.56 24.29
N ALA A 317 6.90 3.69 24.58
CA ALA A 317 7.07 2.27 24.40
C ALA A 317 6.89 1.88 22.93
N ASP A 318 7.99 1.50 22.27
CA ASP A 318 7.98 0.97 20.92
C ASP A 318 7.59 -0.52 20.89
N PRO A 319 6.44 -0.89 20.27
CA PRO A 319 6.09 -2.30 20.09
C PRO A 319 7.16 -3.12 19.34
N TRP A 320 8.03 -2.44 18.58
CA TRP A 320 9.14 -3.02 17.84
C TRP A 320 10.52 -2.68 18.42
N ALA A 321 10.63 -2.26 19.69
CA ALA A 321 11.91 -1.90 20.33
C ALA A 321 13.02 -2.98 20.20
N GLY A 322 12.62 -4.25 20.12
CA GLY A 322 13.54 -5.39 19.94
C GLY A 322 14.02 -5.61 18.50
N TYR A 323 13.33 -5.06 17.49
CA TYR A 323 13.54 -5.37 16.07
C TYR A 323 15.00 -5.21 15.64
N GLY A 324 15.62 -4.07 15.96
CA GLY A 324 17.00 -3.76 15.58
C GLY A 324 18.07 -4.60 16.31
N ARG A 325 17.69 -5.36 17.35
CA ARG A 325 18.60 -6.20 18.15
C ARG A 325 18.60 -7.66 17.70
N VAL A 326 17.56 -8.11 16.99
CA VAL A 326 17.47 -9.49 16.51
C VAL A 326 18.59 -9.77 15.51
N ARG A 327 19.30 -10.88 15.72
CA ARG A 327 20.33 -11.40 14.82
C ARG A 327 20.02 -12.87 14.57
N GLN A 328 19.40 -13.13 13.42
CA GLN A 328 19.01 -14.47 12.99
C GLN A 328 19.27 -14.62 11.50
N ARG A 329 19.34 -15.86 11.02
CA ARG A 329 19.77 -16.19 9.66
C ARG A 329 18.80 -17.21 9.08
N LEU A 330 18.54 -17.08 7.78
CA LEU A 330 17.92 -18.16 7.04
C LEU A 330 18.98 -19.20 6.69
N SER A 331 18.58 -20.46 6.67
CA SER A 331 19.43 -21.56 6.18
C SER A 331 18.61 -22.48 5.29
N ALA A 332 19.27 -23.15 4.36
CA ALA A 332 18.63 -24.14 3.50
C ALA A 332 17.93 -25.25 4.33
N ALA A 333 18.46 -25.58 5.51
CA ALA A 333 17.86 -26.56 6.42
C ALA A 333 16.48 -26.12 6.95
N LEU A 334 16.27 -24.83 7.21
CA LEU A 334 14.95 -24.33 7.63
C LEU A 334 13.92 -24.47 6.51
N THR A 335 14.32 -24.14 5.27
CA THR A 335 13.46 -24.33 4.09
C THR A 335 13.14 -25.80 3.88
N ALA A 336 14.15 -26.68 3.93
CA ALA A 336 13.98 -28.12 3.75
C ALA A 336 13.06 -28.75 4.81
N ARG A 337 13.14 -28.31 6.08
CA ARG A 337 12.24 -28.75 7.15
C ARG A 337 10.78 -28.41 6.86
N LEU A 338 10.50 -27.21 6.34
CA LEU A 338 9.15 -26.81 5.97
C LEU A 338 8.59 -27.65 4.80
N GLU A 339 9.46 -28.00 3.84
CA GLU A 339 9.11 -28.80 2.68
C GLU A 339 8.90 -30.29 3.03
N SER A 340 9.69 -30.86 3.94
CA SER A 340 9.52 -32.24 4.41
C SER A 340 8.23 -32.41 5.20
N ASP A 341 7.94 -31.49 6.12
CA ASP A 341 6.76 -31.58 6.98
C ASP A 341 5.46 -31.39 6.19
N ALA A 342 5.52 -30.71 5.03
CA ALA A 342 4.39 -30.60 4.11
C ALA A 342 4.15 -31.90 3.30
N GLY A 343 5.20 -32.69 3.06
CA GLY A 343 5.10 -33.99 2.38
C GLY A 343 4.45 -35.07 3.24
N ASP A 344 4.71 -35.06 4.54
CA ASP A 344 4.15 -36.03 5.50
C ASP A 344 2.71 -35.69 5.93
N ALA A 345 2.22 -34.48 5.63
CA ALA A 345 0.87 -34.01 5.95
C ALA A 345 -0.17 -34.29 4.83
N ALA A 346 0.23 -34.93 3.74
CA ALA A 346 -0.69 -35.37 2.69
C ALA A 346 -1.41 -36.68 3.11
N PRO A 347 -2.75 -36.74 3.06
CA PRO A 347 -3.50 -37.96 3.37
C PRO A 347 -3.30 -39.09 2.35
#